data_AF-A0A2T0UHE4-F1
#
_entry.id   AF-A0A2T0UHE4-F1
#
_cell.length_a   1.000
_cell.length_b   1.000
_cell.length_c   1.000
_cell.angle_alpha   90.00
_cell.angle_beta   90.00
_cell.angle_gamma   90.00
#
_symmetry.space_group_name_H-M   'P 1'
#
loop_
_entity.id
_entity.type
_entity.pdbx_description
1 polymer ?
#
loop_
_entity_poly.entity_id
_entity_poly.type
_entity_poly.pdbx_seq_one_letter_code
_entity_poly.pdbx_strand_id
1 'polypeptide(L)'
;MTDRYTADPDAIRDVAATDMQSIVDDLERARLELFSIESDAAAAFTEGSINVLGSEIASFGPFRGVESRWREFTEVLAQSLSTSEERVQDAAESLLRIAEDYERFDAQSAADFHSFDSTDDR
;
A
#
# COMPACT_ATOMS: atom_id res chain seq x y z
N MET A 1 27.93 -25.00 -14.54
CA MET A 1 27.61 -23.94 -13.56
C MET A 1 26.10 -23.89 -13.46
N THR A 2 25.52 -24.68 -12.56
CA THR A 2 24.13 -24.48 -12.13
C THR A 2 24.20 -23.43 -11.03
N ASP A 3 24.01 -22.17 -11.39
CA ASP A 3 23.60 -21.15 -10.43
C ASP A 3 22.27 -21.64 -9.86
N ARG A 4 22.36 -22.37 -8.75
CA ARG A 4 21.19 -22.61 -7.90
C ARG A 4 20.79 -21.21 -7.45
N TYR A 5 19.69 -20.71 -7.98
CA TYR A 5 18.86 -19.74 -7.29
C TYR A 5 18.44 -20.40 -5.97
N THR A 6 19.33 -20.40 -4.97
CA THR A 6 18.93 -20.48 -3.57
C THR A 6 18.20 -19.17 -3.31
N ALA A 7 16.90 -19.17 -3.60
CA ALA A 7 16.00 -18.16 -3.07
C ALA A 7 16.16 -18.24 -1.55
N ASP A 8 16.65 -17.17 -0.94
CA ASP A 8 16.80 -17.08 0.51
C ASP A 8 15.41 -16.72 1.09
N PRO A 9 14.69 -17.67 1.72
CA PRO A 9 13.36 -17.42 2.24
C PRO A 9 13.37 -16.33 3.32
N ASP A 10 14.49 -16.16 4.03
CA ASP A 10 14.64 -15.13 5.04
C ASP A 10 14.77 -13.74 4.39
N ALA A 11 15.47 -13.63 3.26
CA ALA A 11 15.51 -12.39 2.49
C ALA A 11 14.12 -12.02 1.92
N ILE A 12 13.32 -13.01 1.50
CA ILE A 12 11.94 -12.77 1.02
C ILE A 12 11.05 -12.28 2.17
N ARG A 13 11.18 -12.87 3.36
CA ARG A 13 10.48 -12.42 4.56
C ARG A 13 10.90 -11.02 4.98
N ASP A 14 12.18 -10.69 4.89
CA ASP A 14 12.68 -9.35 5.23
C ASP A 14 12.07 -8.28 4.31
N VAL A 15 12.01 -8.53 2.99
CA VAL A 15 11.32 -7.61 2.06
C VAL A 15 9.83 -7.47 2.41
N ALA A 16 9.15 -8.57 2.73
CA ALA A 16 7.73 -8.53 3.08
C ALA A 16 7.46 -7.81 4.42
N ALA A 17 8.31 -8.02 5.43
CA ALA A 17 8.13 -7.49 6.78
C ALA A 17 8.68 -6.07 6.96
N THR A 18 9.73 -5.71 6.23
CA THR A 18 10.43 -4.43 6.39
C THR A 18 10.03 -3.45 5.28
N ASP A 19 10.32 -3.80 4.02
CA ASP A 19 10.15 -2.87 2.91
C ASP A 19 8.67 -2.63 2.59
N MET A 20 7.87 -3.71 2.51
CA MET A 20 6.44 -3.57 2.22
C MET A 20 5.67 -2.93 3.38
N GLN A 21 6.04 -3.23 4.62
CA GLN A 21 5.43 -2.56 5.77
C GLN A 21 5.75 -1.05 5.78
N SER A 22 6.99 -0.66 5.46
CA SER A 22 7.35 0.77 5.35
C SER A 22 6.49 1.49 4.30
N ILE A 23 6.17 0.83 3.18
CA ILE A 23 5.31 1.41 2.14
C ILE A 23 3.87 1.56 2.67
N VAL A 24 3.34 0.58 3.39
CA VAL A 24 2.01 0.65 4.02
C VAL A 24 1.94 1.83 5.00
N ASP A 25 2.95 1.97 5.86
CA ASP A 25 3.03 3.07 6.84
C ASP A 25 3.09 4.46 6.15
N ASP A 26 3.80 4.57 5.03
CA ASP A 26 3.87 5.80 4.24
C ASP A 26 2.53 6.12 3.55
N LEU A 27 1.80 5.10 3.08
CA LEU A 27 0.45 5.27 2.51
C LEU A 27 -0.56 5.70 3.57
N GLU A 28 -0.50 5.13 4.78
CA GLU A 28 -1.33 5.55 5.91
C GLU A 28 -1.05 7.01 6.28
N ARG A 29 0.23 7.40 6.35
CA ARG A 29 0.62 8.79 6.59
C ARG A 29 0.08 9.73 5.52
N ALA A 30 0.24 9.38 4.24
CA ALA A 30 -0.27 10.19 3.13
C ALA A 30 -1.80 10.37 3.20
N ARG A 31 -2.53 9.34 3.65
CA ARG A 31 -3.97 9.42 3.86
C ARG A 31 -4.34 10.37 5.01
N LEU A 32 -3.58 10.36 6.11
CA LEU A 32 -3.80 11.29 7.22
C LEU A 32 -3.50 12.74 6.82
N GLU A 33 -2.44 12.96 6.04
CA GLU A 33 -2.10 14.28 5.48
C GLU A 33 -3.20 14.77 4.54
N LEU A 34 -3.79 13.89 3.73
CA LEU A 34 -4.91 14.22 2.85
C LEU A 34 -6.12 14.75 3.63
N PHE A 35 -6.46 14.15 4.78
CA PHE A 35 -7.54 14.65 5.64
C PHE A 35 -7.25 16.06 6.17
N SER A 36 -6.00 16.35 6.55
CA SER A 36 -5.61 17.70 6.98
C SER A 36 -5.77 18.71 5.84
N ILE A 37 -5.29 18.35 4.65
CA ILE A 37 -5.38 19.19 3.44
C ILE A 37 -6.84 19.43 3.03
N GLU A 38 -7.71 18.43 3.14
CA GLU A 38 -9.14 18.57 2.87
C GLU A 38 -9.80 19.53 3.86
N SER A 39 -9.46 19.44 5.16
CA SER A 39 -9.96 20.33 6.20
C SER A 39 -9.52 21.79 5.96
N ASP A 40 -8.25 22.00 5.62
CA ASP A 40 -7.70 23.34 5.33
C ASP A 40 -8.36 23.95 4.08
N ALA A 41 -8.57 23.15 3.04
CA ALA A 41 -9.26 23.58 1.84
C ALA A 41 -10.73 23.94 2.12
N ALA A 42 -11.44 23.15 2.93
CA ALA A 42 -12.82 23.45 3.33
C ALA A 42 -12.93 24.77 4.11
N ALA A 43 -11.97 25.05 5.00
CA ALA A 43 -11.88 26.31 5.71
C ALA A 43 -11.66 27.49 4.74
N ALA A 44 -10.71 27.35 3.80
CA ALA A 44 -10.41 28.37 2.80
C ALA A 44 -11.61 28.68 1.87
N PHE A 45 -12.37 27.66 1.46
CA PHE A 45 -13.59 27.86 0.67
C PHE A 45 -14.68 28.60 1.46
N THR A 46 -14.79 28.33 2.76
CA THR A 46 -15.75 29.00 3.65
C THR A 46 -15.37 30.47 3.85
N GLU A 47 -14.10 30.77 4.18
CA GLU A 47 -13.61 32.15 4.35
C GLU A 47 -13.67 32.97 3.07
N GLY A 48 -13.31 32.37 1.93
CA GLY A 48 -13.39 33.01 0.61
C GLY A 48 -14.83 33.31 0.17
N SER A 49 -15.82 32.61 0.71
CA SER A 49 -17.24 32.84 0.42
C SER A 49 -17.87 33.98 1.22
N ILE A 50 -17.27 34.38 2.35
CA ILE A 50 -17.85 35.35 3.29
C ILE A 50 -17.54 36.82 2.91
N ASN A 51 -16.69 37.09 1.91
CA ASN A 51 -16.21 38.44 1.59
C ASN A 51 -16.92 39.19 0.44
N VAL A 52 -18.20 38.92 0.17
CA VAL A 52 -19.02 39.73 -0.76
C VAL A 52 -20.27 40.27 -0.04
N LEU A 53 -20.06 41.11 0.97
CA LEU A 53 -21.12 41.95 1.53
C LEU A 53 -21.17 43.26 0.74
N GLY A 54 -22.08 43.34 -0.24
CA GLY A 54 -22.39 44.60 -0.89
C GLY A 54 -23.29 44.57 -2.13
N SER A 55 -23.64 43.41 -2.70
CA SER A 55 -24.63 43.39 -3.78
C SER A 55 -25.52 42.15 -3.71
N GLU A 56 -26.81 42.35 -4.01
CA GLU A 56 -27.87 41.34 -4.11
C GLU A 56 -27.66 40.32 -5.25
N ILE A 57 -26.43 40.19 -5.76
CA ILE A 57 -26.00 39.11 -6.64
C ILE A 57 -25.43 37.99 -5.75
N ALA A 58 -26.22 37.53 -4.77
CA ALA A 58 -25.99 36.23 -4.15
C ALA A 58 -26.25 35.19 -5.24
N SER A 59 -25.31 34.33 -5.63
CA SER A 59 -25.19 33.02 -4.98
C SER A 59 -24.15 32.09 -5.65
N PHE A 60 -23.33 32.62 -6.57
CA PHE A 60 -22.23 31.86 -7.18
C PHE A 60 -20.91 32.40 -6.64
N GLY A 61 -20.55 31.99 -5.42
CA GLY A 61 -19.19 32.24 -4.93
C GLY A 61 -18.19 31.73 -5.97
N PRO A 62 -17.12 32.49 -6.29
CA PRO A 62 -16.20 32.19 -7.39
C PRO A 62 -15.51 30.82 -7.27
N PHE A 63 -15.61 30.19 -6.10
CA PHE A 63 -15.00 28.91 -5.77
C PHE A 63 -15.96 27.71 -5.79
N ARG A 64 -17.27 27.89 -5.99
CA ARG A 64 -18.25 26.78 -5.87
C ARG A 64 -17.98 25.61 -6.85
N GLY A 65 -17.50 25.93 -8.06
CA GLY A 65 -17.08 24.92 -9.04
C GLY A 65 -15.70 24.31 -8.75
N VAL A 66 -14.85 25.02 -8.00
CA VAL A 66 -13.53 24.55 -7.57
C VAL A 66 -13.68 23.62 -6.37
N GLU A 67 -14.57 23.94 -5.43
CA GLU A 67 -14.88 23.11 -4.25
C GLU A 67 -15.40 21.73 -4.65
N SER A 68 -16.34 21.65 -5.60
CA SER A 68 -16.87 20.37 -6.10
C SER A 68 -15.77 19.51 -6.73
N ARG A 69 -14.93 20.10 -7.60
CA ARG A 69 -13.82 19.40 -8.24
C ARG A 69 -12.73 18.99 -7.26
N TRP A 70 -12.49 19.83 -6.25
CA TRP A 70 -11.56 19.53 -5.18
C TRP A 70 -12.03 18.32 -4.37
N ARG A 71 -13.31 18.28 -3.99
CA ARG A 71 -13.91 17.14 -3.29
C ARG A 71 -13.85 15.85 -4.12
N GLU A 72 -14.21 15.92 -5.40
CA GLU A 72 -14.10 14.78 -6.32
C GLU A 72 -12.64 14.29 -6.42
N PHE A 73 -11.68 15.21 -6.50
CA PHE A 73 -10.26 14.88 -6.55
C PHE A 73 -9.77 14.21 -5.26
N THR A 74 -10.11 14.75 -4.08
CA THR A 74 -9.69 14.18 -2.80
C THR A 74 -10.35 12.82 -2.54
N GLU A 75 -11.61 12.62 -2.95
CA GLU A 75 -12.29 11.33 -2.90
C GLU A 75 -11.57 10.28 -3.76
N VAL A 76 -11.27 10.61 -5.02
CA VAL A 76 -10.53 9.70 -5.92
C VAL A 76 -9.13 9.40 -5.39
N LEU A 77 -8.43 10.39 -4.85
CA LEU A 77 -7.11 10.20 -4.26
C LEU A 77 -7.16 9.30 -3.02
N ALA A 78 -8.12 9.51 -2.13
CA ALA A 78 -8.32 8.67 -0.95
C ALA A 78 -8.62 7.21 -1.34
N GLN A 79 -9.44 7.02 -2.37
CA GLN A 79 -9.76 5.69 -2.90
C GLN A 79 -8.51 5.03 -3.51
N SER A 80 -7.70 5.78 -4.28
CA SER A 80 -6.45 5.28 -4.85
C SER A 80 -5.45 4.88 -3.77
N LEU A 81 -5.31 5.67 -2.70
CA LEU A 81 -4.41 5.34 -1.59
C LEU A 81 -4.85 4.05 -0.90
N SER A 82 -6.16 3.89 -0.66
CA SER A 82 -6.72 2.67 -0.08
C SER A 82 -6.48 1.43 -0.95
N THR A 83 -6.68 1.53 -2.27
CA THR A 83 -6.40 0.43 -3.20
C THR A 83 -4.90 0.13 -3.29
N SER A 84 -4.04 1.15 -3.21
CA SER A 84 -2.59 0.95 -3.17
C SER A 84 -2.16 0.21 -1.91
N GLU A 85 -2.72 0.54 -0.76
CA GLU A 85 -2.45 -0.11 0.52
C GLU A 85 -2.81 -1.61 0.46
N GLU A 86 -4.03 -1.93 0.03
CA GLU A 86 -4.51 -3.31 -0.15
C GLU A 86 -3.59 -4.12 -1.07
N ARG A 87 -3.18 -3.55 -2.21
CA ARG A 87 -2.29 -4.22 -3.16
C ARG A 87 -0.89 -4.48 -2.62
N VAL A 88 -0.37 -3.59 -1.77
CA VAL A 88 0.93 -3.79 -1.13
C VAL A 88 0.84 -4.88 -0.07
N GLN A 89 -0.24 -4.92 0.71
CA GLN A 89 -0.51 -5.99 1.68
C GLN A 89 -0.66 -7.36 0.98
N ASP A 90 -1.44 -7.43 -0.10
CA ASP A 90 -1.59 -8.65 -0.91
C ASP A 90 -0.24 -9.15 -1.47
N ALA A 91 0.62 -8.23 -1.88
CA ALA A 91 1.96 -8.55 -2.36
C ALA A 91 2.85 -9.09 -1.23
N ALA A 92 2.76 -8.51 -0.02
CA ALA A 92 3.50 -8.97 1.15
C ALA A 92 3.07 -10.39 1.55
N GLU A 93 1.76 -10.66 1.59
CA GLU A 93 1.23 -12.00 1.86
C GLU A 93 1.67 -13.01 0.80
N SER A 94 1.70 -12.60 -0.47
CA SER A 94 2.17 -13.45 -1.56
C SER A 94 3.66 -13.80 -1.42
N LEU A 95 4.50 -12.84 -1.02
CA LEU A 95 5.91 -13.08 -0.73
C LEU A 95 6.11 -14.04 0.44
N LEU A 96 5.35 -13.88 1.52
CA LEU A 96 5.40 -14.79 2.67
C LEU A 96 5.02 -16.22 2.26
N ARG A 97 3.98 -16.39 1.45
CA ARG A 97 3.58 -17.71 0.92
C ARG A 97 4.68 -18.33 0.05
N ILE A 98 5.34 -17.52 -0.78
CA ILE A 98 6.47 -17.98 -1.59
C ILE A 98 7.62 -18.47 -0.69
N ALA A 99 7.96 -17.73 0.37
CA ALA A 99 8.99 -18.13 1.33
C ALA A 99 8.64 -19.46 2.02
N GLU A 100 7.38 -19.64 2.44
CA GLU A 100 6.90 -20.91 3.03
C GLU A 100 6.98 -22.09 2.06
N ASP A 101 6.63 -21.87 0.79
CA ASP A 101 6.69 -22.91 -0.24
C ASP A 101 8.13 -23.32 -0.54
N TYR A 102 9.09 -22.38 -0.52
CA TYR A 102 10.52 -22.69 -0.64
C TYR A 102 11.02 -23.55 0.53
N GLU A 103 10.68 -23.20 1.77
CA GLU A 103 11.10 -24.00 2.93
C GLU A 103 10.48 -25.40 2.93
N ARG A 104 9.21 -25.52 2.52
CA ARG A 104 8.56 -26.82 2.39
C ARG A 104 9.26 -27.68 1.34
N PHE A 105 9.64 -27.08 0.21
CA PHE A 105 10.39 -27.77 -0.85
C PHE A 105 11.77 -28.23 -0.38
N ASP A 106 12.50 -27.39 0.36
CA ASP A 106 13.81 -27.75 0.89
C ASP A 106 13.72 -28.86 1.95
N ALA A 107 12.73 -28.80 2.84
CA ALA A 107 12.50 -29.84 3.85
C ALA A 107 12.13 -31.20 3.22
N GLN A 108 11.30 -31.20 2.17
CA GLN A 108 10.94 -32.42 1.43
C GLN A 108 12.15 -32.99 0.67
N SER A 109 12.92 -32.13 0.00
CA SER A 109 14.11 -32.54 -0.75
C SER A 109 15.18 -33.14 0.16
N ALA A 110 15.37 -32.58 1.36
CA ALA A 110 16.29 -33.14 2.36
C ALA A 110 15.82 -34.51 2.88
N ALA A 111 14.52 -34.68 3.14
CA ALA A 111 13.95 -35.95 3.56
C ALA A 111 14.11 -37.04 2.49
N ASP A 112 13.89 -36.70 1.22
CA ASP A 112 14.05 -37.63 0.09
C ASP A 112 15.53 -38.04 -0.10
N PHE A 113 16.47 -37.11 0.07
CA PHE A 113 17.90 -37.41 -0.03
C PHE A 113 18.38 -38.37 1.09
N HIS A 114 17.93 -38.16 2.33
CA HIS A 114 18.23 -39.07 3.45
C HIS A 114 17.61 -40.46 3.28
N SER A 115 16.45 -40.56 2.63
CA SER A 115 15.83 -41.85 2.34
C SER A 115 16.64 -42.68 1.34
N PHE A 116 17.26 -42.03 0.33
CA PHE A 116 18.09 -42.69 -0.67
C PHE A 116 19.41 -43.25 -0.10
N ASP A 117 20.08 -42.48 0.78
CA ASP A 117 21.37 -42.83 1.40
C ASP A 117 21.24 -44.00 2.39
N SER A 118 20.06 -44.17 3.01
CA SER A 118 19.78 -45.27 3.94
C SER A 118 19.46 -46.63 3.28
N THR A 119 19.39 -46.68 1.94
CA THR A 119 19.11 -47.91 1.17
C THR A 119 20.36 -48.58 0.58
N ASP A 120 21.55 -47.96 0.68
CA ASP A 120 22.79 -48.40 0.03
C ASP A 120 23.80 -49.02 1.02
N ASP A 121 23.32 -49.79 1.99
CA ASP A 121 24.14 -50.53 2.99
C ASP A 121 23.76 -52.03 3.03
N ARG A 122 23.54 -52.64 1.85
CA ARG A 122 23.26 -54.08 1.68
C ARG A 122 24.12 -54.76 0.64
#